data_AF-A0A6I1KB06-F1
#
_entry.id   AF-A0A6I1KB06-F1
#
_cell.length_a   1.000
_cell.length_b   1.000
_cell.length_c   1.000
_cell.angle_alpha   90.00
_cell.angle_beta   90.00
_cell.angle_gamma   90.00
#
_symmetry.space_group_name_H-M   'P 1'
#
loop_
_entity.id
_entity.type
_entity.pdbx_description
1 polymer ?
#
loop_
_entity_poly.entity_id
_entity_poly.type
_entity_poly.pdbx_seq_one_letter_code
_entity_poly.pdbx_strand_id
1 'polypeptide(L)'
;MFLLFVSAGLQSLALTMTIPRVNRLLVVGPARTLRAFVRDDRWMRGLGARSFDLLECAPSRHAWQFETDAPPVTWLRRESRGWPALVFVLDYDREAWREKGLLKARRGRVAHHRVRY
;
A
#
# COMPACT_ATOMS: atom_id res chain seq x y z
N MET A 1 28.76 53.50 -17.45
CA MET A 1 27.40 53.34 -16.91
C MET A 1 27.12 51.85 -16.78
N PHE A 2 26.96 51.38 -15.55
CA PHE A 2 26.95 49.97 -15.15
C PHE A 2 25.60 49.28 -15.45
N LEU A 3 25.69 47.99 -15.86
CA LEU A 3 24.79 46.85 -15.60
C LEU A 3 23.26 47.01 -15.72
N LEU A 4 22.63 46.09 -16.47
CA LEU A 4 21.83 45.00 -15.87
C LEU A 4 21.34 44.01 -16.95
N PHE A 5 21.99 42.84 -16.97
CA PHE A 5 21.35 41.60 -17.41
C PHE A 5 20.27 41.25 -16.40
N VAL A 6 19.00 41.21 -16.80
CA VAL A 6 17.96 40.52 -16.03
C VAL A 6 17.59 39.27 -16.82
N SER A 7 18.31 38.19 -16.53
CA SER A 7 17.85 36.83 -16.80
C SER A 7 16.65 36.59 -15.89
N ALA A 8 15.44 36.82 -16.41
CA ALA A 8 14.21 36.43 -15.73
C ALA A 8 14.17 34.90 -15.75
N GLY A 9 14.49 34.32 -14.61
CA GLY A 9 14.61 32.89 -14.41
C GLY A 9 13.35 32.16 -14.85
N LEU A 10 13.57 31.21 -15.76
CA LEU A 10 12.68 30.08 -15.96
C LEU A 10 12.62 29.34 -14.62
N GLN A 11 11.68 29.72 -13.75
CA GLN A 11 11.34 28.91 -12.60
C GLN A 11 10.79 27.61 -13.17
N SER A 12 11.67 26.61 -13.25
CA SER A 12 11.30 25.22 -13.47
C SER A 12 10.33 24.87 -12.35
N LEU A 13 9.03 24.93 -12.67
CA LEU A 13 7.99 24.22 -11.95
C LEU A 13 8.38 22.74 -12.07
N ALA A 14 9.24 22.31 -11.15
CA ALA A 14 9.26 20.92 -10.73
C ALA A 14 7.86 20.67 -10.18
N LEU A 15 6.97 20.27 -11.08
CA LEU A 15 5.97 19.27 -10.75
C LEU A 15 6.78 18.17 -10.07
N THR A 16 6.85 18.24 -8.74
CA THR A 16 7.07 17.06 -7.93
C THR A 16 5.87 16.20 -8.29
N MET A 17 5.98 15.47 -9.41
CA MET A 17 5.12 14.36 -9.75
C MET A 17 5.30 13.47 -8.54
N THR A 18 4.39 13.61 -7.59
CA THR A 18 4.33 12.78 -6.41
C THR A 18 3.90 11.46 -6.97
N ILE A 19 4.89 10.70 -7.40
CA ILE A 19 4.67 9.42 -8.02
C ILE A 19 3.85 8.62 -7.01
N PRO A 20 2.66 8.14 -7.41
CA PRO A 20 1.70 7.63 -6.45
C PRO A 20 2.26 6.35 -5.84
N ARG A 21 2.46 6.35 -4.52
CA ARG A 21 2.88 5.18 -3.73
C ARG A 21 1.68 4.28 -3.51
N VAL A 22 1.19 3.69 -4.58
CA VAL A 22 -0.04 2.89 -4.55
C VAL A 22 0.29 1.51 -4.00
N ASN A 23 -0.41 1.13 -2.93
CA ASN A 23 -0.36 -0.20 -2.37
C ASN A 23 -1.74 -0.84 -2.55
N ARG A 24 -1.76 -2.15 -2.79
CA ARG A 24 -2.99 -2.93 -2.91
C ARG A 24 -2.94 -4.11 -1.97
N LEU A 25 -3.89 -4.16 -1.05
CA LEU A 25 -4.10 -5.29 -0.16
C LEU A 25 -5.31 -6.09 -0.62
N LEU A 26 -5.06 -7.32 -1.01
CA LEU A 26 -6.06 -8.34 -1.27
C LEU A 26 -6.17 -9.26 -0.06
N VAL A 27 -7.38 -9.41 0.48
CA VAL A 27 -7.69 -10.36 1.54
C VAL A 27 -8.68 -11.39 1.01
N VAL A 28 -8.33 -12.66 1.16
CA VAL A 28 -9.11 -13.79 0.64
C VAL A 28 -9.37 -14.78 1.76
N GLY A 29 -10.57 -15.36 1.80
CA GLY A 29 -10.89 -16.43 2.74
C GLY A 29 -12.38 -16.78 2.81
N PRO A 30 -12.77 -17.58 3.80
CA PRO A 30 -14.18 -17.93 4.00
C PRO A 30 -15.05 -16.70 4.25
N ALA A 31 -16.23 -16.65 3.63
CA ALA A 31 -17.08 -15.46 3.64
C ALA A 31 -17.50 -14.97 5.03
N ARG A 32 -17.69 -15.90 5.98
CA ARG A 32 -18.00 -15.55 7.37
C ARG A 32 -16.82 -14.84 8.04
N THR A 33 -15.61 -15.38 7.88
CA THR A 33 -14.40 -14.82 8.47
C THR A 33 -14.03 -13.49 7.83
N LEU A 34 -14.15 -13.40 6.51
CA LEU A 34 -13.85 -12.16 5.78
C LEU A 34 -14.79 -11.04 6.19
N ARG A 35 -16.09 -11.30 6.30
CA ARG A 35 -17.06 -10.31 6.81
C ARG A 35 -16.76 -9.86 8.25
N ALA A 36 -16.32 -10.77 9.11
CA ALA A 36 -15.90 -10.42 10.47
C ALA A 36 -14.65 -9.52 10.47
N PHE A 37 -13.68 -9.82 9.62
CA PHE A 37 -12.48 -8.98 9.44
C PHE A 37 -12.84 -7.58 8.93
N VAL A 38 -13.71 -7.48 7.92
CA VAL A 38 -14.12 -6.19 7.33
C VAL A 38 -14.80 -5.28 8.35
N ARG A 39 -15.61 -5.86 9.26
CA ARG A 39 -16.29 -5.13 10.35
C ARG A 39 -15.34 -4.66 11.45
N ASP A 40 -14.10 -5.14 11.49
CA ASP A 40 -13.11 -4.73 12.49
C ASP A 40 -12.25 -3.56 11.98
N ASP A 41 -12.66 -2.33 12.25
CA ASP A 41 -11.96 -1.12 11.78
C ASP A 41 -10.50 -0.97 12.27
N ARG A 42 -10.02 -1.85 13.17
CA ARG A 42 -8.62 -1.87 13.60
C ARG A 42 -7.66 -2.12 12.43
N TRP A 43 -8.09 -2.88 11.42
CA TRP A 43 -7.22 -3.20 10.30
C TRP A 43 -6.91 -1.94 9.47
N MET A 44 -7.89 -1.06 9.25
CA MET A 44 -7.71 0.20 8.52
C MET A 44 -6.71 1.13 9.23
N ARG A 45 -6.83 1.27 10.56
CA ARG A 45 -5.92 2.11 11.35
C ARG A 45 -4.50 1.58 11.37
N GLY A 46 -4.32 0.26 11.39
CA GLY A 46 -3.00 -0.35 11.49
C GLY A 46 -2.16 -0.29 10.21
N LEU A 47 -2.79 0.02 9.07
CA LEU A 47 -2.11 0.15 7.78
C LEU A 47 -1.35 1.47 7.60
N GLY A 48 -1.59 2.48 8.46
CA GLY A 48 -0.93 3.79 8.34
C GLY A 48 -1.19 4.45 6.99
N ALA A 49 -2.40 4.27 6.47
CA ALA A 49 -2.77 4.73 5.14
C ALA A 49 -3.34 6.16 5.16
N ARG A 50 -3.03 6.93 4.11
CA ARG A 50 -3.49 8.31 3.91
C ARG A 50 -4.83 8.39 3.18
N SER A 51 -5.08 7.41 2.32
CA SER A 51 -6.31 7.26 1.54
C SER A 51 -6.66 5.78 1.43
N PHE A 52 -7.95 5.49 1.20
CA PHE A 52 -8.45 4.12 1.07
C PHE A 52 -9.56 4.06 0.03
N ASP A 53 -9.41 3.13 -0.91
CA ASP A 53 -10.43 2.81 -1.91
C ASP A 53 -10.71 1.31 -1.89
N LEU A 54 -12.00 0.94 -1.89
CA LEU A 54 -12.43 -0.45 -2.06
C LEU A 54 -12.49 -0.75 -3.56
N LEU A 55 -11.61 -1.64 -4.03
CA LEU A 55 -11.56 -2.06 -5.43
C LEU A 55 -12.46 -3.25 -5.72
N GLU A 56 -12.60 -4.16 -4.75
CA GLU A 56 -13.41 -5.37 -4.92
C GLU A 56 -14.11 -5.75 -3.62
N CYS A 57 -15.39 -6.10 -3.73
CA CYS A 57 -16.22 -6.61 -2.64
C CYS A 57 -16.97 -7.87 -3.10
N ALA A 58 -16.37 -9.04 -2.87
CA ALA A 58 -16.97 -10.33 -3.16
C ALA A 58 -17.12 -11.16 -1.86
N PRO A 59 -18.03 -12.16 -1.83
CA PRO A 59 -18.26 -12.95 -0.62
C PRO A 59 -17.01 -13.57 -0.02
N SER A 60 -16.04 -14.01 -0.84
CA SER A 60 -14.80 -14.67 -0.40
C SER A 60 -13.52 -13.87 -0.62
N ARG A 61 -13.64 -12.65 -1.15
CA ARG A 61 -12.49 -11.83 -1.55
C ARG A 61 -12.79 -10.35 -1.42
N HIS A 62 -11.88 -9.59 -0.84
CA HIS A 62 -11.93 -8.13 -0.81
C HIS A 62 -10.58 -7.56 -1.18
N ALA A 63 -10.58 -6.49 -1.98
CA ALA A 63 -9.37 -5.79 -2.41
C ALA A 63 -9.49 -4.31 -2.04
N TRP A 64 -8.48 -3.80 -1.34
CA TRP A 64 -8.36 -2.38 -1.02
C TRP A 64 -7.10 -1.82 -1.64
N GLN A 65 -7.22 -0.61 -2.18
CA GLN A 65 -6.10 0.21 -2.57
C GLN A 65 -5.91 1.32 -1.54
N PHE A 66 -4.67 1.61 -1.20
CA PHE A 66 -4.35 2.68 -0.27
C PHE A 66 -2.95 3.20 -0.50
N GLU A 67 -2.73 4.43 -0.04
CA GLU A 67 -1.40 5.03 0.00
C GLU A 67 -0.84 4.99 1.41
N THR A 68 0.42 4.61 1.55
CA THR A 68 1.16 4.71 2.82
C THR A 68 2.61 5.11 2.57
N ASP A 69 3.27 5.63 3.61
CA ASP A 69 4.67 6.06 3.52
C ASP A 69 5.64 4.87 3.43
N ALA A 70 5.29 3.73 4.04
CA ALA A 70 6.10 2.52 4.05
C ALA A 70 5.24 1.24 3.99
N PRO A 71 5.70 0.17 3.33
CA PRO A 71 4.93 -1.06 3.22
C PRO A 71 4.70 -1.67 4.61
N PRO A 72 3.44 -1.99 5.00
CA PRO A 72 3.07 -2.37 6.37
C PRO A 72 3.38 -3.85 6.67
N VAL A 73 4.63 -4.28 6.51
CA VAL A 73 5.04 -5.70 6.61
C VAL A 73 4.83 -6.28 8.01
N THR A 74 5.19 -5.53 9.05
CA THR A 74 5.05 -5.95 10.45
C THR A 74 3.59 -6.09 10.86
N TRP A 75 2.76 -5.15 10.43
CA TRP A 75 1.31 -5.20 10.58
C TRP A 75 0.73 -6.43 9.89
N LEU A 76 1.10 -6.69 8.62
CA LEU A 76 0.61 -7.83 7.84
C LEU A 76 0.90 -9.17 8.54
N ARG A 77 2.10 -9.29 9.12
CA ARG A 77 2.49 -10.45 9.91
C ARG A 77 1.60 -10.61 11.14
N ARG A 78 1.36 -9.53 11.89
CA ARG A 78 0.52 -9.57 13.10
C ARG A 78 -0.92 -9.92 12.76
N GLU A 79 -1.52 -9.25 11.79
CA GLU A 79 -2.93 -9.49 11.46
C GLU A 79 -3.18 -10.85 10.85
N SER A 80 -2.27 -11.34 10.00
CA SER A 80 -2.40 -12.71 9.49
C SER A 80 -2.32 -13.77 10.59
N ARG A 81 -1.75 -13.47 11.75
CA ARG A 81 -1.76 -14.36 12.93
C ARG A 81 -3.12 -14.35 13.64
N GLY A 82 -3.73 -13.17 13.78
CA GLY A 82 -5.07 -13.02 14.36
C GLY A 82 -6.19 -13.62 13.50
N TRP A 83 -5.98 -13.68 12.19
CA TRP A 83 -6.95 -14.18 11.22
C TRP A 83 -6.41 -15.41 10.46
N PRO A 84 -6.27 -16.58 11.10
CA PRO A 84 -5.55 -17.73 10.54
C PRO A 84 -6.24 -18.40 9.33
N ALA A 85 -7.52 -18.10 9.10
CA ALA A 85 -8.28 -18.57 7.94
C ALA A 85 -8.21 -17.61 6.74
N LEU A 86 -7.67 -16.40 6.92
CA LEU A 86 -7.50 -15.42 5.85
C LEU A 86 -6.09 -15.50 5.24
N VAL A 87 -6.01 -15.12 3.97
CA VAL A 87 -4.77 -14.92 3.23
C VAL A 87 -4.71 -13.46 2.84
N PHE A 88 -3.57 -12.83 3.14
CA PHE A 88 -3.29 -11.44 2.84
C PHE A 88 -2.25 -11.40 1.73
N VAL A 89 -2.52 -10.64 0.67
CA VAL A 89 -1.59 -10.39 -0.43
C VAL A 89 -1.45 -8.89 -0.60
N LEU A 90 -0.24 -8.37 -0.39
CA LEU A 90 0.07 -6.96 -0.51
C LEU A 90 1.01 -6.77 -1.72
N ASP A 91 0.52 -6.06 -2.73
CA ASP A 91 1.30 -5.53 -3.85
C ASP A 91 1.65 -4.07 -3.52
N TYR A 92 2.92 -3.70 -3.64
CA TYR A 92 3.36 -2.35 -3.39
C TYR A 92 4.40 -1.90 -4.41
N ASP A 93 4.36 -0.62 -4.72
CA ASP A 93 5.35 0.05 -5.55
C ASP A 93 6.03 1.20 -4.79
N ARG A 94 7.36 1.19 -4.80
CA ARG A 94 8.21 2.26 -4.27
C ARG A 94 9.04 2.80 -5.42
N GLU A 95 8.40 3.55 -6.31
CA GLU A 95 9.04 4.06 -7.53
C GLU A 95 10.25 4.97 -7.24
N ALA A 96 10.24 5.73 -6.15
CA ALA A 96 11.41 6.51 -5.70
C ALA A 96 12.66 5.63 -5.47
N TRP A 97 12.47 4.34 -5.19
CA TRP A 97 13.51 3.33 -5.03
C TRP A 97 13.54 2.31 -6.17
N ARG A 98 12.74 2.53 -7.22
CA ARG A 98 12.47 1.60 -8.32
C ARG A 98 12.28 0.16 -7.84
N GLU A 99 11.48 0.00 -6.79
CA GLU A 99 11.25 -1.30 -6.18
C GLU A 99 9.77 -1.65 -6.23
N LYS A 100 9.48 -2.81 -6.82
CA LYS A 100 8.18 -3.45 -6.74
C LYS A 100 8.24 -4.65 -5.81
N GLY A 101 7.27 -4.79 -4.92
CA GLY A 101 7.23 -5.89 -3.97
C GLY A 101 5.88 -6.55 -3.87
N LEU A 102 5.93 -7.86 -3.64
CA LEU A 102 4.77 -8.69 -3.37
C LEU A 102 4.97 -9.42 -2.04
N LEU A 103 4.00 -9.28 -1.16
CA LEU A 103 3.98 -9.88 0.16
C LEU A 103 2.77 -10.79 0.27
N LYS A 104 2.99 -12.04 0.68
CA LYS A 104 1.91 -12.97 1.03
C LYS A 104 2.03 -13.31 2.50
N ALA A 105 0.98 -13.06 3.27
CA ALA A 105 0.92 -13.41 4.68
C ALA A 105 -0.26 -14.33 5.00
N ARG A 106 0.00 -15.34 5.84
CA ARG A 106 -0.99 -16.28 6.35
C ARG A 106 -0.51 -16.86 7.68
N ARG A 107 -1.34 -16.84 8.73
CA ARG A 107 -1.02 -17.41 10.04
C ARG A 107 0.30 -16.89 10.63
N GLY A 108 0.61 -15.61 10.40
CA GLY A 108 1.87 -14.99 10.83
C GLY A 108 3.11 -15.40 10.03
N ARG A 109 2.97 -16.28 9.02
CA ARG A 109 4.04 -16.58 8.06
C ARG A 109 3.96 -15.57 6.93
N VAL A 110 5.12 -15.03 6.52
CA VAL A 110 5.21 -14.02 5.47
C VAL A 110 6.23 -14.49 4.43
N ALA A 111 5.81 -14.54 3.18
CA ALA A 111 6.70 -14.65 2.03
C ALA A 111 6.80 -13.27 1.36
N HIS A 112 8.02 -12.84 1.07
CA HIS A 112 8.31 -11.53 0.49
C HIS A 112 9.15 -11.70 -0.78
N HIS A 113 8.59 -11.29 -1.91
CA HIS A 113 9.30 -11.19 -3.18
C HIS A 113 9.48 -9.71 -3.54
N ARG A 114 10.68 -9.32 -3.98
CA ARG A 114 11.01 -7.95 -4.37
C ARG A 114 11.80 -7.95 -5.66
N VAL A 115 11.55 -6.97 -6.50
CA VAL A 115 12.30 -6.73 -7.74
C VAL A 115 12.67 -5.25 -7.79
N ARG A 116 13.92 -4.98 -8.19
CA ARG A 116 14.40 -3.64 -8.52
C ARG A 116 14.47 -3.48 -10.03
N TYR A 117 14.10 -2.32 -10.55
CA TYR A 117 14.08 -2.02 -11.99
C TYR A 117 14.68 -0.65 -12.32
#